data_AF-A0A7V8L6T1-F1
#
_entry.id   AF-A0A7V8L6T1-F1
#
_cell.length_a   1.000
_cell.length_b   1.000
_cell.length_c   1.000
_cell.angle_alpha   90.00
_cell.angle_beta   90.00
_cell.angle_gamma   90.00
#
_symmetry.space_group_name_H-M   'P 1'
#
loop_
_entity.id
_entity.type
_entity.pdbx_description
1 polymer ?
#
loop_
_entity_poly.entity_id
_entity_poly.type
_entity_poly.pdbx_seq_one_letter_code
_entity_poly.pdbx_strand_id
1 'polypeptide(L)'
;MSVEVATAVGLLAIPLSAALGFVAIIIGHAGFNSDKKKKISKSISNINLGSEAINGFSDYWAGYYFKLFGDGFFSKRQLITIPLFTILYSFILFFAWFMYFLIFLNPNKIIPEQIPMPIKLAIHDFYLYGIWYSILLDFISIQLTKMYIKSKGKSNFSFMKSVFYFLLSIFIVYFIFTTIIYQLKLDAADDLYNKFGLYLELRPTLNYEPFESINESLNLIESSTFMVVTSKGILSNYFVPQAVMFYSSFISQISLLLIFLSYLLSRILIKFKILSIDFVKGVGTAKYTAYGFLGLTIISFLFVLMLVVIIYLIVSS
;
A
#
# COMPACT_ATOMS: atom_id res chain seq x y z
N MET A 1 17.37 -32.44 -20.97
CA MET A 1 17.78 -31.03 -20.86
C MET A 1 16.67 -30.35 -20.08
N SER A 2 16.90 -30.13 -18.77
CA SER A 2 15.85 -29.83 -17.80
C SER A 2 15.18 -28.48 -18.11
N VAL A 3 13.89 -28.38 -17.77
CA VAL A 3 13.05 -27.18 -17.92
C VAL A 3 13.76 -25.92 -17.36
N GLU A 4 14.60 -26.10 -16.34
CA GLU A 4 15.47 -25.09 -15.71
C GLU A 4 16.47 -24.43 -16.68
N VAL A 5 17.09 -25.21 -17.58
CA VAL A 5 18.05 -24.69 -18.56
C VAL A 5 17.32 -23.87 -19.62
N ALA A 6 16.13 -24.30 -20.06
CA ALA A 6 15.31 -23.55 -21.00
C ALA A 6 14.79 -22.24 -20.39
N THR A 7 14.38 -22.25 -19.11
CA THR A 7 13.99 -21.03 -18.39
C THR A 7 15.17 -20.09 -18.14
N ALA A 8 16.36 -20.61 -17.80
CA ALA A 8 17.56 -19.80 -17.61
C ALA A 8 18.01 -19.15 -18.93
N VAL A 9 17.97 -19.90 -20.04
CA VAL A 9 18.27 -19.36 -21.39
C VAL A 9 17.23 -18.32 -21.81
N GLY A 10 15.94 -18.54 -21.53
CA GLY A 10 14.87 -17.56 -21.79
C GLY A 10 15.02 -16.28 -20.97
N LEU A 11 15.35 -16.41 -19.67
CA LEU A 11 15.59 -15.29 -18.75
C LEU A 11 16.84 -14.48 -19.09
N LEU A 12 17.86 -15.09 -19.71
CA LEU A 12 19.07 -14.40 -20.17
C LEU A 12 18.90 -13.79 -21.57
N ALA A 13 18.18 -14.45 -22.47
CA ALA A 13 18.00 -14.01 -23.86
C ALA A 13 17.16 -12.72 -23.97
N ILE A 14 16.16 -12.53 -23.11
CA ILE A 14 15.30 -11.34 -23.12
C ILE A 14 16.08 -10.04 -22.80
N PRO A 15 16.82 -9.95 -21.68
CA PRO A 15 17.59 -8.74 -21.38
C PRO A 15 18.80 -8.56 -22.31
N LEU A 16 19.43 -9.65 -22.80
CA LEU A 16 20.54 -9.57 -23.74
C LEU A 16 20.10 -9.10 -25.14
N SER A 17 18.93 -9.55 -25.61
CA SER A 17 18.31 -9.04 -26.85
C SER A 17 17.83 -7.59 -26.71
N ALA A 18 17.32 -7.19 -25.54
CA ALA A 18 16.99 -5.79 -25.26
C ALA A 18 18.24 -4.89 -25.25
N ALA A 19 19.34 -5.34 -24.65
CA ALA A 19 20.61 -4.62 -24.62
C ALA A 19 21.24 -4.50 -26.02
N LEU A 20 21.28 -5.59 -26.80
CA LEU A 20 21.76 -5.59 -28.18
C LEU A 20 20.85 -4.76 -29.10
N GLY A 21 19.53 -4.79 -28.90
CA GLY A 21 18.58 -3.93 -29.60
C GLY A 21 18.83 -2.45 -29.32
N PHE A 22 19.12 -2.09 -28.07
CA PHE A 22 19.43 -0.72 -27.67
C PHE A 22 20.79 -0.25 -28.22
N VAL A 23 21.82 -1.13 -28.24
CA VAL A 23 23.12 -0.88 -28.88
C VAL A 23 22.96 -0.69 -30.39
N ALA A 24 22.18 -1.54 -31.06
CA ALA A 24 21.89 -1.43 -32.49
C ALA A 24 21.13 -0.15 -32.83
N ILE A 25 20.21 0.30 -31.95
CA ILE A 25 19.57 1.62 -32.05
C ILE A 25 20.64 2.71 -31.95
N ILE A 26 21.48 2.73 -30.92
CA ILE A 26 22.52 3.77 -30.75
C ILE A 26 23.50 3.81 -31.95
N ILE A 27 23.97 2.66 -32.42
CA ILE A 27 24.91 2.55 -33.56
C ILE A 27 24.22 2.93 -34.89
N GLY A 28 22.98 2.48 -35.11
CA GLY A 28 22.19 2.87 -36.28
C GLY A 28 21.80 4.36 -36.31
N HIS A 29 21.91 5.06 -35.17
CA HIS A 29 21.47 6.45 -35.02
C HIS A 29 22.55 7.51 -35.28
N ALA A 30 23.81 7.13 -35.55
CA ALA A 30 24.85 8.05 -36.02
C ALA A 30 24.53 8.64 -37.42
N GLY A 31 23.57 8.07 -38.16
CA GLY A 31 23.19 8.47 -39.53
C GLY A 31 21.88 9.28 -39.67
N PHE A 32 21.28 9.80 -38.59
CA PHE A 32 20.03 10.57 -38.71
C PHE A 32 20.25 12.01 -39.18
N ASN A 33 19.83 12.33 -40.40
CA ASN A 33 19.68 13.71 -40.86
C ASN A 33 18.63 14.49 -40.04
N SER A 34 18.81 15.82 -39.97
CA SER A 34 17.95 16.77 -39.23
C SER A 34 16.45 16.61 -39.55
N ASP A 35 16.11 16.31 -40.80
CA ASP A 35 14.72 16.10 -41.24
C ASP A 35 14.09 14.83 -40.67
N LYS A 36 14.85 13.74 -40.56
CA LYS A 36 14.37 12.51 -39.91
C LYS A 36 14.17 12.73 -38.41
N LYS A 37 15.07 13.47 -37.74
CA LYS A 37 14.91 13.83 -36.31
C LYS A 37 13.63 14.63 -36.07
N LYS A 38 13.32 15.60 -36.94
CA LYS A 38 12.06 16.37 -36.90
C LYS A 38 10.83 15.47 -37.10
N LYS A 39 10.85 14.56 -38.09
CA LYS A 39 9.75 13.61 -38.33
C LYS A 39 9.51 12.68 -37.14
N ILE A 40 10.56 12.10 -36.56
CA ILE A 40 10.45 11.21 -35.40
C ILE A 40 9.98 11.96 -34.16
N SER A 41 10.53 13.15 -33.90
CA SER A 41 10.07 13.99 -32.77
C SER A 41 8.59 14.35 -32.87
N LYS A 42 8.11 14.65 -34.09
CA LYS A 42 6.70 14.95 -34.35
C LYS A 42 5.81 13.70 -34.21
N SER A 43 6.32 12.52 -34.56
CA SER A 43 5.62 11.26 -34.31
C SER A 43 5.48 11.00 -32.81
N ILE A 44 6.59 11.10 -32.05
CA ILE A 44 6.59 10.90 -30.59
C ILE A 44 5.70 11.92 -29.88
N SER A 45 5.69 13.19 -30.32
CA SER A 45 4.80 14.21 -29.73
C SER A 45 3.32 13.88 -29.91
N ASN A 46 2.96 13.14 -30.96
CA ASN A 46 1.58 12.78 -31.26
C ASN A 46 1.15 11.46 -30.61
N ILE A 47 2.09 10.65 -30.10
CA ILE A 47 1.76 9.42 -29.38
C ILE A 47 1.10 9.79 -28.03
N ASN A 48 -0.10 9.27 -27.80
CA ASN A 48 -0.71 9.26 -26.48
C ASN A 48 -0.14 8.05 -25.71
N LEU A 49 0.66 8.29 -24.68
CA LEU A 49 1.24 7.22 -23.84
C LEU A 49 0.22 6.69 -22.80
N GLY A 50 -1.07 6.98 -22.96
CA GLY A 50 -2.11 6.61 -22.01
C GLY A 50 -2.19 7.51 -20.78
N SER A 51 -1.44 8.62 -20.73
CA SER A 51 -1.49 9.59 -19.62
C SER A 51 -2.88 10.19 -19.43
N GLU A 52 -3.60 10.41 -20.53
CA GLU A 52 -4.99 10.90 -20.51
C GLU A 52 -5.96 9.84 -19.97
N ALA A 53 -5.80 8.57 -20.37
CA ALA A 53 -6.62 7.47 -19.87
C ALA A 53 -6.40 7.26 -18.36
N ILE A 54 -5.16 7.33 -17.89
CA ILE A 54 -4.81 7.21 -16.46
C ILE A 54 -5.36 8.39 -15.65
N ASN A 55 -5.29 9.61 -16.19
CA ASN A 55 -5.92 10.77 -15.57
C ASN A 55 -7.44 10.62 -15.53
N GLY A 56 -8.06 10.16 -16.62
CA GLY A 56 -9.49 9.87 -16.69
C GLY A 56 -9.93 8.83 -15.66
N PHE A 57 -9.15 7.76 -15.46
CA PHE A 57 -9.40 6.78 -14.39
C PHE A 57 -9.31 7.42 -13.00
N SER A 58 -8.27 8.23 -12.75
CA SER A 58 -8.10 8.94 -11.48
C SER A 58 -9.27 9.87 -11.16
N ASP A 59 -9.74 10.60 -12.17
CA ASP A 59 -10.83 11.57 -12.04
C ASP A 59 -12.19 10.85 -11.92
N TYR A 60 -12.39 9.75 -12.64
CA TYR A 60 -13.52 8.84 -12.46
C TYR A 60 -13.59 8.31 -11.03
N TRP A 61 -12.48 7.78 -10.51
CA TRP A 61 -12.41 7.24 -9.15
C TRP A 61 -12.66 8.32 -8.09
N ALA A 62 -12.06 9.50 -8.27
CA ALA A 62 -12.32 10.68 -7.43
C ALA A 62 -13.80 11.10 -7.45
N GLY A 63 -14.46 11.06 -8.62
CA GLY A 63 -15.88 11.35 -8.75
C GLY A 63 -16.75 10.36 -7.97
N TYR A 64 -16.48 9.05 -8.06
CA TYR A 64 -17.16 8.04 -7.25
C TYR A 64 -16.93 8.25 -5.75
N TYR A 65 -15.70 8.60 -5.38
CA TYR A 65 -15.33 8.87 -4.00
C TYR A 65 -16.17 10.01 -3.40
N PHE A 66 -16.30 11.13 -4.11
CA PHE A 66 -17.16 12.24 -3.70
C PHE A 66 -18.65 11.91 -3.78
N LYS A 67 -19.08 11.05 -4.71
CA LYS A 67 -20.49 10.60 -4.76
C LYS A 67 -20.88 9.82 -3.50
N LEU A 68 -19.97 8.97 -3.00
CA LEU A 68 -20.17 8.15 -1.80
C LEU A 68 -20.05 8.96 -0.50
N PHE A 69 -19.01 9.79 -0.36
CA PHE A 69 -18.72 10.50 0.89
C PHE A 69 -19.11 11.99 0.88
N GLY A 70 -19.67 12.48 -0.22
CA GLY A 70 -20.06 13.88 -0.43
C GLY A 70 -18.87 14.83 -0.60
N ASP A 71 -19.12 16.02 -1.15
CA ASP A 71 -18.09 17.04 -1.37
C ASP A 71 -17.72 17.81 -0.10
N GLY A 72 -18.70 18.13 0.76
CA GLY A 72 -18.50 18.90 1.99
C GLY A 72 -17.75 18.12 3.08
N PHE A 73 -17.03 18.80 3.98
CA PHE A 73 -16.25 18.16 5.04
C PHE A 73 -17.11 17.39 6.06
N PHE A 74 -18.33 17.86 6.33
CA PHE A 74 -19.35 17.15 7.11
C PHE A 74 -20.61 16.95 6.26
N SER A 75 -20.52 16.14 5.22
CA SER A 75 -21.70 15.86 4.41
C SER A 75 -22.66 14.99 5.23
N LYS A 76 -23.97 15.30 5.22
CA LYS A 76 -24.98 14.50 5.98
C LYS A 76 -24.93 13.01 5.66
N ARG A 77 -24.50 12.66 4.44
CA ARG A 77 -24.34 11.27 3.99
C ARG A 77 -23.22 10.53 4.74
N GLN A 78 -22.16 11.22 5.17
CA GLN A 78 -21.04 10.60 5.89
C GLN A 78 -21.45 9.99 7.23
N LEU A 79 -22.51 10.52 7.86
CA LEU A 79 -23.08 9.94 9.09
C LEU A 79 -23.59 8.51 8.88
N ILE A 80 -23.92 8.13 7.64
CA ILE A 80 -24.41 6.80 7.30
C ILE A 80 -23.34 6.03 6.54
N THR A 81 -22.70 6.65 5.55
CA THR A 81 -21.79 5.94 4.64
C THR A 81 -20.50 5.51 5.30
N ILE A 82 -19.98 6.26 6.28
CA ILE A 82 -18.75 5.88 6.99
C ILE A 82 -19.02 4.71 7.95
N PRO A 83 -20.01 4.77 8.86
CA PRO A 83 -20.32 3.60 9.69
C PRO A 83 -20.68 2.36 8.88
N LEU A 84 -21.46 2.51 7.80
CA LEU A 84 -21.83 1.39 6.94
C LEU A 84 -20.61 0.81 6.23
N PHE A 85 -19.68 1.65 5.77
CA PHE A 85 -18.39 1.21 5.23
C PHE A 85 -17.62 0.40 6.28
N THR A 86 -17.42 0.94 7.47
CA THR A 86 -16.67 0.27 8.54
C THR A 86 -17.28 -1.09 8.89
N ILE A 87 -18.61 -1.15 9.07
CA ILE A 87 -19.35 -2.41 9.38
C ILE A 87 -19.21 -3.43 8.24
N LEU A 88 -19.34 -2.99 7.00
CA LEU A 88 -19.27 -3.88 5.84
C LEU A 88 -17.87 -4.49 5.70
N TYR A 89 -16.83 -3.67 5.83
CA TYR A 89 -15.45 -4.15 5.73
C TYR A 89 -15.02 -4.98 6.94
N SER A 90 -15.46 -4.62 8.16
CA SER A 90 -15.22 -5.48 9.33
C SER A 90 -15.89 -6.84 9.17
N PHE A 91 -17.12 -6.88 8.65
CA PHE A 91 -17.81 -8.13 8.36
C PHE A 91 -17.05 -9.00 7.34
N ILE A 92 -16.56 -8.41 6.24
CA ILE A 92 -15.75 -9.12 5.25
C ILE A 92 -14.47 -9.68 5.88
N LEU A 93 -13.80 -8.92 6.75
CA LEU A 93 -12.58 -9.36 7.43
C LEU A 93 -12.85 -10.51 8.39
N PHE A 94 -13.90 -10.43 9.21
CA PHE A 94 -14.30 -11.53 10.09
C PHE A 94 -14.70 -12.78 9.32
N PHE A 95 -15.41 -12.62 8.19
CA PHE A 95 -15.75 -13.72 7.32
C PHE A 95 -14.51 -14.37 6.70
N ALA A 96 -13.57 -13.57 6.19
CA ALA A 96 -12.31 -14.06 5.65
C ALA A 96 -11.48 -14.82 6.70
N TRP A 97 -11.44 -14.31 7.93
CA TRP A 97 -10.77 -14.98 9.04
C TRP A 97 -11.43 -16.31 9.41
N PHE A 98 -12.76 -16.34 9.47
CA PHE A 98 -13.51 -17.57 9.70
C PHE A 98 -13.27 -18.61 8.60
N MET A 99 -13.28 -18.20 7.33
CA MET A 99 -12.95 -19.07 6.21
C MET A 99 -11.52 -19.61 6.27
N TYR A 100 -10.56 -18.76 6.65
CA TYR A 100 -9.18 -19.20 6.86
C TYR A 100 -9.09 -20.29 7.94
N PHE A 101 -9.79 -20.10 9.06
CA PHE A 101 -9.84 -21.10 10.13
C PHE A 101 -10.43 -22.43 9.63
N LEU A 102 -11.51 -22.39 8.85
CA LEU A 102 -12.15 -23.59 8.30
C LEU A 102 -11.27 -24.34 7.30
N ILE A 103 -10.49 -23.64 6.47
CA ILE A 103 -9.70 -24.26 5.41
C ILE A 103 -8.37 -24.79 5.93
N PHE A 104 -7.68 -24.02 6.78
CA PHE A 104 -6.28 -24.26 7.13
C PHE A 104 -6.08 -24.76 8.56
N LEU A 105 -6.91 -24.33 9.52
CA LEU A 105 -6.74 -24.64 10.94
C LEU A 105 -7.69 -25.73 11.45
N ASN A 106 -8.56 -26.24 10.58
CA ASN A 106 -9.50 -27.32 10.87
C ASN A 106 -9.01 -28.64 10.23
N PRO A 107 -8.20 -29.45 10.94
CA PRO A 107 -7.62 -30.67 10.39
C PRO A 107 -8.67 -31.68 9.93
N ASN A 108 -9.84 -31.69 10.57
CA ASN A 108 -10.92 -32.63 10.26
C ASN A 108 -11.89 -32.09 9.19
N LYS A 109 -11.76 -30.82 8.78
CA LYS A 109 -12.65 -30.12 7.82
C LYS A 109 -14.15 -30.22 8.17
N ILE A 110 -14.46 -30.47 9.44
CA ILE A 110 -15.85 -30.53 9.95
C ILE A 110 -16.30 -29.10 10.20
N ILE A 111 -17.44 -28.69 9.62
CA ILE A 111 -18.02 -27.38 9.93
C ILE A 111 -18.34 -27.36 11.43
N PRO A 112 -17.72 -26.49 12.23
CA PRO A 112 -17.95 -26.47 13.66
C PRO A 112 -19.37 -26.02 13.94
N GLU A 113 -20.06 -26.72 14.87
CA GLU A 113 -21.44 -26.39 15.25
C GLU A 113 -21.58 -24.99 15.86
N GLN A 114 -20.48 -24.44 16.37
CA GLN A 114 -20.40 -23.10 16.94
C GLN A 114 -19.16 -22.37 16.41
N ILE A 115 -19.27 -21.05 16.30
CA ILE A 115 -18.12 -20.19 15.97
C ILE A 115 -17.02 -20.41 17.03
N PRO A 116 -15.76 -20.63 16.63
CA PRO A 116 -14.65 -20.77 17.56
C PRO A 116 -14.62 -19.65 18.58
N MET A 117 -14.39 -20.00 19.85
CA MET A 117 -14.40 -19.04 20.97
C MET A 117 -13.50 -17.80 20.73
N PRO A 118 -12.29 -17.93 20.16
CA PRO A 118 -11.45 -16.76 19.86
C PRO A 118 -12.10 -15.78 18.88
N ILE A 119 -12.74 -16.28 17.83
CA ILE A 119 -13.44 -15.45 16.83
C ILE A 119 -14.67 -14.80 17.47
N LYS A 120 -15.41 -15.55 18.30
CA LYS A 120 -16.61 -15.05 18.99
C LYS A 120 -16.26 -13.89 19.94
N LEU A 121 -15.18 -14.01 20.71
CA LEU A 121 -14.68 -12.95 21.59
C LEU A 121 -14.19 -11.74 20.78
N ALA A 122 -13.41 -11.96 19.72
CA ALA A 122 -12.92 -10.86 18.87
C ALA A 122 -14.06 -10.07 18.20
N ILE A 123 -15.12 -10.75 17.75
CA ILE A 123 -16.33 -10.10 17.22
C ILE A 123 -16.98 -9.24 18.31
N HIS A 124 -17.21 -9.81 19.49
CA HIS A 124 -17.83 -9.10 20.61
C HIS A 124 -17.03 -7.83 20.97
N ASP A 125 -15.72 -7.95 21.13
CA ASP A 125 -14.86 -6.85 21.57
C ASP A 125 -14.70 -5.77 20.49
N PHE A 126 -14.69 -6.16 19.21
CA PHE A 126 -14.72 -5.20 18.10
C PHE A 126 -16.01 -4.40 18.07
N TYR A 127 -17.17 -5.05 18.10
CA TYR A 127 -18.43 -4.33 17.96
C TYR A 127 -18.80 -3.55 19.22
N LEU A 128 -18.28 -3.91 20.38
CA LEU A 128 -18.56 -3.18 21.63
C LEU A 128 -17.59 -2.01 21.84
N TYR A 129 -16.30 -2.17 21.52
CA TYR A 129 -15.28 -1.15 21.78
C TYR A 129 -14.56 -0.68 20.52
N GLY A 130 -14.10 -1.58 19.65
CA GLY A 130 -13.25 -1.26 18.49
C GLY A 130 -13.95 -0.47 17.38
N ILE A 131 -15.26 -0.66 17.18
CA ILE A 131 -15.99 -0.13 16.04
C ILE A 131 -16.02 1.40 16.03
N TRP A 132 -16.16 2.05 17.19
CA TRP A 132 -16.17 3.50 17.29
C TRP A 132 -14.84 4.12 16.89
N TYR A 133 -13.74 3.48 17.30
CA TYR A 133 -12.41 3.88 16.92
C TYR A 133 -12.12 3.63 15.43
N SER A 134 -12.59 2.51 14.87
CA SER A 134 -12.52 2.27 13.42
C SER A 134 -13.30 3.31 12.62
N ILE A 135 -14.51 3.68 13.05
CA ILE A 135 -15.31 4.73 12.40
C ILE A 135 -14.55 6.06 12.43
N LEU A 136 -13.91 6.40 13.55
CA LEU A 136 -13.10 7.61 13.67
C LEU A 136 -11.87 7.58 12.74
N LEU A 137 -11.15 6.45 12.68
CA LEU A 137 -10.01 6.28 11.78
C LEU A 137 -10.44 6.39 10.32
N ASP A 138 -11.52 5.72 9.93
CA ASP A 138 -12.07 5.79 8.58
C ASP A 138 -12.54 7.20 8.25
N PHE A 139 -13.16 7.91 9.20
CA PHE A 139 -13.52 9.31 9.01
C PHE A 139 -12.31 10.17 8.68
N ILE A 140 -11.25 10.08 9.47
CA ILE A 140 -10.01 10.85 9.27
C ILE A 140 -9.36 10.49 7.93
N SER A 141 -9.22 9.19 7.66
CA SER A 141 -8.70 8.64 6.42
C SER A 141 -9.44 9.18 5.19
N ILE A 142 -10.78 9.22 5.27
CA ILE A 142 -11.63 9.73 4.20
C ILE A 142 -11.46 11.22 4.00
N GLN A 143 -11.39 12.00 5.09
CA GLN A 143 -11.18 13.44 4.97
C GLN A 143 -9.81 13.79 4.36
N LEU A 144 -8.75 13.08 4.76
CA LEU A 144 -7.42 13.25 4.19
C LEU A 144 -7.42 12.94 2.69
N THR A 145 -8.10 11.87 2.29
CA THR A 145 -8.29 11.52 0.87
C THR A 145 -9.02 12.63 0.10
N LYS A 146 -10.09 13.19 0.65
CA LYS A 146 -10.81 14.32 0.04
C LYS A 146 -9.94 15.55 -0.08
N MET A 147 -9.17 15.88 0.96
CA MET A 147 -8.24 17.00 0.95
C MET A 147 -7.18 16.83 -0.14
N TYR A 148 -6.65 15.61 -0.30
CA TYR A 148 -5.70 15.29 -1.36
C TYR A 148 -6.32 15.50 -2.75
N ILE A 149 -7.51 14.93 -3.01
CA ILE A 149 -8.19 15.06 -4.31
C ILE A 149 -8.49 16.53 -4.64
N LYS A 150 -9.02 17.30 -3.68
CA LYS A 150 -9.28 18.74 -3.87
C LYS A 150 -8.01 19.54 -4.11
N SER A 151 -6.91 19.15 -3.47
CA SER A 151 -5.62 19.82 -3.65
C SER A 151 -5.02 19.51 -5.02
N LYS A 152 -5.15 18.27 -5.52
CA LYS A 152 -4.76 17.86 -6.88
C LYS A 152 -5.42 18.72 -7.96
N GLY A 153 -6.70 19.07 -7.79
CA GLY A 153 -7.44 19.88 -8.74
C GLY A 153 -7.00 21.36 -8.84
N LYS A 154 -6.12 21.84 -7.96
CA LYS A 154 -5.62 23.23 -7.99
C LYS A 154 -4.42 23.35 -8.94
N SER A 155 -4.38 24.43 -9.72
CA SER A 155 -3.37 24.69 -10.76
C SER A 155 -1.90 24.62 -10.27
N ASN A 156 -1.64 24.83 -8.98
CA ASN A 156 -0.31 24.84 -8.36
C ASN A 156 0.06 23.57 -7.59
N PHE A 157 -0.60 22.43 -7.85
CA PHE A 157 -0.27 21.16 -7.21
C PHE A 157 0.94 20.48 -7.87
N SER A 158 2.11 20.63 -7.25
CA SER A 158 3.35 20.05 -7.75
C SER A 158 3.49 18.57 -7.35
N PHE A 159 4.39 17.85 -8.03
CA PHE A 159 4.73 16.46 -7.70
C PHE A 159 5.21 16.31 -6.25
N MET A 160 6.09 17.19 -5.77
CA MET A 160 6.60 17.13 -4.39
C MET A 160 5.49 17.37 -3.36
N LYS A 161 4.56 18.30 -3.63
CA LYS A 161 3.40 18.51 -2.77
C LYS A 161 2.51 17.26 -2.70
N SER A 162 2.34 16.57 -3.83
CA SER A 162 1.60 15.31 -3.92
C SER A 162 2.21 14.21 -3.05
N VAL A 163 3.51 13.98 -3.19
CA VAL A 163 4.25 12.98 -2.40
C VAL A 163 4.20 13.32 -0.90
N PHE A 164 4.44 14.60 -0.55
CA PHE A 164 4.39 15.04 0.84
C PHE A 164 3.00 14.83 1.46
N TYR A 165 1.93 15.23 0.77
CA TYR A 165 0.56 15.04 1.27
C TYR A 165 0.22 13.55 1.44
N PHE A 166 0.65 12.70 0.51
CA PHE A 166 0.42 11.25 0.58
C PHE A 166 1.11 10.64 1.82
N LEU A 167 2.41 10.94 2.00
CA LEU A 167 3.17 10.47 3.16
C LEU A 167 2.61 11.01 4.48
N LEU A 168 2.23 12.29 4.52
CA LEU A 168 1.65 12.91 5.69
C LEU A 168 0.29 12.28 6.05
N SER A 169 -0.56 11.99 5.06
CA SER A 169 -1.84 11.31 5.27
C SER A 169 -1.64 9.94 5.92
N ILE A 170 -0.74 9.14 5.35
CA ILE A 170 -0.40 7.81 5.86
C ILE A 170 0.14 7.90 7.29
N PHE A 171 1.06 8.83 7.54
CA PHE A 171 1.63 9.05 8.87
C PHE A 171 0.56 9.42 9.90
N ILE A 172 -0.34 10.36 9.58
CA ILE A 172 -1.41 10.78 10.50
C ILE A 172 -2.32 9.61 10.86
N VAL A 173 -2.77 8.83 9.87
CA VAL A 173 -3.69 7.70 10.13
C VAL A 173 -3.01 6.65 11.00
N TYR A 174 -1.77 6.27 10.70
CA TYR A 174 -1.06 5.28 11.50
C TYR A 174 -0.69 5.78 12.90
N PHE A 175 -0.31 7.04 13.04
CA PHE A 175 -0.04 7.65 14.34
C PHE A 175 -1.28 7.63 15.25
N ILE A 176 -2.45 7.97 14.69
CA ILE A 176 -3.71 7.94 15.44
C ILE A 176 -4.08 6.49 15.77
N PHE A 177 -3.92 5.56 14.82
CA PHE A 177 -4.14 4.13 15.05
C PHE A 177 -3.30 3.60 16.22
N THR A 178 -1.98 3.83 16.22
CA THR A 178 -1.10 3.34 17.30
C THR A 178 -1.42 3.99 18.63
N THR A 179 -1.82 5.26 18.63
CA THR A 179 -2.29 5.96 19.86
C THR A 179 -3.57 5.34 20.41
N ILE A 180 -4.52 5.00 19.54
CA ILE A 180 -5.77 4.32 19.93
C ILE A 180 -5.47 2.94 20.52
N ILE A 181 -4.60 2.16 19.88
CA ILE A 181 -4.21 0.84 20.39
C ILE A 181 -3.56 0.95 21.77
N TYR A 182 -2.68 1.94 21.96
CA TYR A 182 -2.06 2.20 23.25
C TYR A 182 -3.10 2.51 24.33
N GLN A 183 -4.06 3.40 24.05
CA GLN A 183 -5.15 3.71 24.98
C GLN A 183 -6.00 2.47 25.29
N LEU A 184 -6.37 1.69 24.28
CA LEU A 184 -7.14 0.45 24.48
C LEU A 184 -6.40 -0.58 25.33
N LYS A 185 -5.07 -0.68 25.20
CA LYS A 185 -4.23 -1.55 26.05
C LYS A 185 -4.25 -1.07 27.51
N LEU A 186 -4.21 0.25 27.76
CA LEU A 186 -4.34 0.81 29.10
C LEU A 186 -5.72 0.53 29.72
N ASP A 187 -6.80 0.80 28.98
CA ASP A 187 -8.17 0.57 29.43
C ASP A 187 -8.41 -0.92 29.74
N ALA A 188 -7.90 -1.81 28.89
CA ALA A 188 -8.00 -3.25 29.07
C ALA A 188 -7.20 -3.77 30.29
N ALA A 189 -6.08 -3.13 30.61
CA ALA A 189 -5.32 -3.42 31.83
C ALA A 189 -6.10 -2.94 33.07
N ASP A 190 -6.67 -1.74 33.06
CA ASP A 190 -7.47 -1.23 34.17
C ASP A 190 -8.71 -2.09 34.44
N ASP A 191 -9.40 -2.53 33.38
CA ASP A 191 -10.57 -3.41 33.51
C ASP A 191 -10.21 -4.77 34.13
N LEU A 192 -9.04 -5.34 33.78
CA LEU A 192 -8.53 -6.54 34.46
C LEU A 192 -8.36 -6.31 35.96
N TYR A 193 -7.66 -5.25 36.37
CA TYR A 193 -7.44 -4.97 37.79
C TYR A 193 -8.75 -4.76 38.55
N ASN A 194 -9.71 -4.07 37.94
CA ASN A 194 -11.03 -3.84 38.52
C ASN A 194 -11.83 -5.14 38.66
N LYS A 195 -11.83 -6.02 37.65
CA LYS A 195 -12.50 -7.33 37.68
C LYS A 195 -11.96 -8.24 38.78
N PHE A 196 -10.65 -8.20 39.02
CA PHE A 196 -10.01 -9.01 40.07
C PHE A 196 -9.93 -8.31 41.43
N GLY A 197 -10.53 -7.13 41.59
CA GLY A 197 -10.56 -6.40 42.86
C GLY A 197 -9.18 -5.94 43.34
N LEU A 198 -8.25 -5.70 42.42
CA LEU A 198 -6.86 -5.29 42.67
C LEU A 198 -6.74 -3.76 42.71
N TYR A 199 -7.57 -3.10 43.50
CA TYR A 199 -7.67 -1.63 43.50
C TYR A 199 -6.42 -0.92 44.07
N LEU A 200 -5.70 -1.57 44.98
CA LEU A 200 -4.54 -1.01 45.69
C LEU A 200 -3.19 -1.34 45.02
N GLU A 201 -3.19 -2.20 44.00
CA GLU A 201 -1.97 -2.52 43.27
C GLU A 201 -1.61 -1.43 42.27
N LEU A 202 -0.31 -1.14 42.19
CA LEU A 202 0.24 -0.21 41.22
C LEU A 202 0.01 -0.75 39.81
N ARG A 203 -0.59 0.07 38.94
CA ARG A 203 -0.84 -0.30 37.54
C ARG A 203 0.48 -0.49 36.79
N PRO A 204 0.56 -1.47 35.87
CA PRO A 204 1.76 -1.65 35.07
C PRO A 204 1.96 -0.44 34.15
N THR A 205 3.20 0.04 34.05
CA THR A 205 3.56 1.02 33.04
C THR A 205 3.69 0.32 31.69
N LEU A 206 2.67 0.44 30.84
CA LEU A 206 2.73 -0.04 29.46
C LEU A 206 3.55 0.96 28.62
N ASN A 207 4.55 0.46 27.90
CA ASN A 207 5.35 1.26 26.97
C ASN A 207 4.56 1.57 25.70
N TYR A 208 4.79 2.76 25.13
CA TYR A 208 4.27 3.10 23.82
C TYR A 208 5.18 2.54 22.73
N GLU A 209 4.77 1.42 22.13
CA GLU A 209 5.54 0.68 21.11
C GLU A 209 4.77 0.66 19.77
N PRO A 210 4.87 1.73 18.95
CA PRO A 210 4.06 1.87 17.75
C PRO A 210 4.41 0.87 16.65
N PHE A 211 5.70 0.53 16.49
CA PHE A 211 6.14 -0.41 15.46
C PHE A 211 5.72 -1.85 15.78
N GLU A 212 5.77 -2.22 17.06
CA GLU A 212 5.29 -3.52 17.52
C GLU A 212 3.79 -3.64 17.34
N SER A 213 3.03 -2.59 17.70
CA SER A 213 1.58 -2.55 17.48
C SER A 213 1.20 -2.72 16.00
N ILE A 214 1.97 -2.15 15.07
CA ILE A 214 1.75 -2.36 13.63
C ILE A 214 2.09 -3.80 13.24
N ASN A 215 3.24 -4.32 13.69
CA ASN A 215 3.68 -5.68 13.35
C ASN A 215 2.70 -6.74 13.85
N GLU A 216 2.25 -6.63 15.10
CA GLU A 216 1.24 -7.51 15.66
C GLU A 216 -0.11 -7.39 14.92
N SER A 217 -0.44 -6.21 14.37
CA SER A 217 -1.68 -5.99 13.61
C SER A 217 -1.65 -6.56 12.19
N LEU A 218 -0.46 -6.86 11.64
CA LEU A 218 -0.33 -7.58 10.37
C LEU A 218 -0.71 -9.06 10.50
N ASN A 219 -0.72 -9.61 11.72
CA ASN A 219 -1.19 -10.95 11.96
C ASN A 219 -2.70 -10.93 12.24
N LEU A 220 -3.49 -11.28 11.22
CA LEU A 220 -4.96 -11.39 11.36
C LEU A 220 -5.39 -12.64 12.16
N ILE A 221 -4.51 -13.64 12.29
CA ILE A 221 -4.85 -14.98 12.77
C ILE A 221 -4.63 -15.09 14.28
N GLU A 222 -3.50 -14.59 14.76
CA GLU A 222 -3.15 -14.60 16.18
C GLU A 222 -3.37 -13.20 16.76
N SER A 223 -4.38 -13.06 17.61
CA SER A 223 -4.58 -11.83 18.38
C SER A 223 -3.42 -11.65 19.36
N SER A 224 -2.84 -10.45 19.41
CA SER A 224 -1.87 -10.14 20.46
C SER A 224 -2.52 -10.30 21.83
N THR A 225 -1.75 -10.88 22.74
CA THR A 225 -2.12 -11.03 24.14
C THR A 225 -1.09 -10.31 24.97
N PHE A 226 -1.53 -9.62 26.00
CA PHE A 226 -0.62 -9.05 26.98
C PHE A 226 -0.84 -9.75 28.32
N MET A 227 0.26 -9.96 29.04
CA MET A 227 0.29 -10.58 30.35
C MET A 227 0.68 -9.52 31.38
N VAL A 228 -0.01 -9.51 32.51
CA VAL A 228 0.30 -8.68 33.66
C VAL A 228 0.50 -9.57 34.88
N VAL A 229 1.60 -9.35 35.58
CA VAL A 229 1.92 -10.07 36.82
C VAL A 229 1.34 -9.29 38.00
N THR A 230 0.50 -9.94 38.80
CA THR A 230 -0.19 -9.35 39.97
C THR A 230 0.04 -10.19 41.22
N SER A 231 -0.36 -9.71 42.40
CA SER A 231 -0.29 -10.52 43.63
C SER A 231 -1.19 -11.76 43.59
N LYS A 232 -2.20 -11.77 42.73
CA LYS A 232 -3.10 -12.92 42.47
C LYS A 232 -2.57 -13.88 41.40
N GLY A 233 -1.38 -13.62 40.85
CA GLY A 233 -0.76 -14.42 39.81
C GLY A 233 -0.67 -13.70 38.47
N ILE A 234 -0.39 -14.45 37.41
CA ILE A 234 -0.29 -13.92 36.05
C ILE A 234 -1.71 -13.83 35.47
N LEU A 235 -2.14 -12.61 35.17
CA LEU A 235 -3.39 -12.32 34.48
C LEU A 235 -3.08 -12.01 33.03
N SER A 236 -3.84 -12.57 32.09
CA SER A 236 -3.75 -12.23 30.67
C SER A 236 -5.07 -11.65 30.18
N ASN A 237 -5.01 -10.69 29.26
CA ASN A 237 -6.20 -10.28 28.50
C ASN A 237 -5.99 -10.62 27.03
N TYR A 238 -7.07 -11.12 26.41
CA TYR A 238 -7.21 -11.14 24.96
C TYR A 238 -7.86 -9.83 24.58
N PHE A 239 -7.08 -8.84 24.16
CA PHE A 239 -7.68 -7.59 23.69
C PHE A 239 -6.73 -6.90 22.72
N VAL A 240 -7.08 -6.90 21.44
CA VAL A 240 -7.80 -5.85 20.71
C VAL A 240 -7.98 -6.43 19.29
N PRO A 241 -9.11 -6.24 18.60
CA PRO A 241 -9.23 -6.51 17.16
C PRO A 241 -8.41 -5.49 16.35
N GLN A 242 -7.14 -5.33 16.72
CA GLN A 242 -6.19 -4.37 16.18
C GLN A 242 -5.95 -4.63 14.70
N ALA A 243 -5.91 -5.90 14.30
CA ALA A 243 -5.80 -6.31 12.92
C ALA A 243 -7.03 -5.84 12.12
N VAL A 244 -8.25 -6.08 12.63
CA VAL A 244 -9.48 -5.63 11.95
C VAL A 244 -9.52 -4.11 11.82
N MET A 245 -9.15 -3.39 12.89
CA MET A 245 -9.04 -1.93 12.87
C MET A 245 -7.99 -1.45 11.85
N PHE A 246 -6.81 -2.05 11.87
CA PHE A 246 -5.71 -1.77 10.95
C PHE A 246 -6.15 -1.96 9.49
N TYR A 247 -6.69 -3.14 9.15
CA TYR A 247 -7.13 -3.44 7.80
C TYR A 247 -8.32 -2.59 7.36
N SER A 248 -9.25 -2.23 8.24
CA SER A 248 -10.33 -1.27 7.92
C SER A 248 -9.76 0.10 7.52
N SER A 249 -8.83 0.64 8.32
CA SER A 249 -8.16 1.92 8.04
C SER A 249 -7.27 1.86 6.78
N PHE A 250 -6.63 0.71 6.54
CA PHE A 250 -5.84 0.49 5.33
C PHE A 250 -6.73 0.54 4.09
N ILE A 251 -7.89 -0.13 4.13
CA ILE A 251 -8.84 -0.14 3.01
C ILE A 251 -9.37 1.26 2.71
N SER A 252 -9.65 2.08 3.74
CA SER A 252 -10.06 3.47 3.49
C SER A 252 -8.95 4.32 2.84
N GLN A 253 -7.67 3.99 3.07
CA GLN A 253 -6.51 4.59 2.40
C GLN A 253 -6.22 4.04 0.99
N ILE A 254 -6.74 2.87 0.60
CA ILE A 254 -6.51 2.30 -0.75
C ILE A 254 -6.95 3.28 -1.85
N SER A 255 -8.06 3.98 -1.64
CA SER A 255 -8.53 4.98 -2.61
C SER A 255 -7.51 6.11 -2.81
N LEU A 256 -6.89 6.59 -1.73
CA LEU A 256 -5.83 7.59 -1.82
C LEU A 256 -4.62 7.04 -2.59
N LEU A 257 -4.21 5.81 -2.28
CA LEU A 257 -3.09 5.13 -2.95
C LEU A 257 -3.32 4.96 -4.46
N LEU A 258 -4.52 4.55 -4.87
CA LEU A 258 -4.88 4.42 -6.29
C LEU A 258 -4.82 5.75 -7.04
N ILE A 259 -5.36 6.82 -6.45
CA ILE A 259 -5.35 8.16 -7.04
C ILE A 259 -3.92 8.70 -7.12
N PHE A 260 -3.12 8.49 -6.06
CA PHE A 260 -1.71 8.87 -6.02
C PHE A 260 -0.87 8.14 -7.08
N LEU A 261 -1.00 6.81 -7.19
CA LEU A 261 -0.29 6.00 -8.19
C LEU A 261 -0.66 6.41 -9.61
N SER A 262 -1.94 6.66 -9.87
CA SER A 262 -2.41 7.15 -11.17
C SER A 262 -1.77 8.49 -11.53
N TYR A 263 -1.72 9.42 -10.57
CA TYR A 263 -1.05 10.71 -10.76
C TYR A 263 0.45 10.55 -11.03
N LEU A 264 1.12 9.67 -10.28
CA LEU A 264 2.55 9.40 -10.42
C LEU A 264 2.88 8.78 -11.77
N LEU A 265 2.14 7.76 -12.20
CA LEU A 265 2.28 7.11 -13.50
C LEU A 265 2.06 8.09 -14.65
N SER A 266 0.99 8.88 -14.60
CA SER A 266 0.70 9.88 -15.63
C SER A 266 1.85 10.90 -15.76
N ARG A 267 2.37 11.39 -14.63
CA ARG A 267 3.53 12.31 -14.61
C ARG A 267 4.80 11.66 -15.15
N ILE A 268 5.07 10.41 -14.82
CA ILE A 268 6.23 9.67 -15.35
C ILE A 268 6.12 9.52 -16.86
N LEU A 269 4.96 9.13 -17.38
CA LEU A 269 4.74 8.97 -18.82
C LEU A 269 4.94 10.30 -19.58
N ILE A 270 4.42 11.41 -19.05
CA ILE A 270 4.64 12.73 -19.64
C ILE A 270 6.14 13.10 -19.64
N LYS A 271 6.84 12.89 -18.52
CA LYS A 271 8.29 13.12 -18.44
C LYS A 271 9.07 12.22 -19.40
N PHE A 272 8.68 10.95 -19.53
CA PHE A 272 9.29 10.00 -20.44
C PHE A 272 9.12 10.44 -21.90
N LYS A 273 7.94 10.95 -22.26
CA LYS A 273 7.68 11.54 -23.59
C LYS A 273 8.60 12.73 -23.86
N ILE A 274 8.72 13.66 -22.90
CA ILE A 274 9.62 14.82 -23.00
C ILE A 274 11.08 14.37 -23.15
N LEU A 275 11.54 13.46 -22.29
CA LEU A 275 12.89 12.89 -22.34
C LEU A 275 13.16 12.19 -23.68
N SER A 276 12.19 11.49 -24.23
CA SER A 276 12.30 10.83 -25.54
C SER A 276 12.43 11.84 -26.67
N ILE A 277 11.67 12.94 -26.64
CA ILE A 277 11.77 14.05 -27.61
C ILE A 277 13.14 14.73 -27.47
N ASP A 278 13.58 15.01 -26.25
CA ASP A 278 14.86 15.65 -25.98
C ASP A 278 16.04 14.76 -26.38
N PHE A 279 15.91 13.44 -26.17
CA PHE A 279 16.87 12.46 -26.65
C PHE A 279 16.96 12.50 -28.17
N VAL A 280 15.84 12.40 -28.89
CA VAL A 280 15.82 12.45 -30.38
C VAL A 280 16.40 13.76 -30.93
N LYS A 281 16.16 14.89 -30.26
CA LYS A 281 16.74 16.20 -30.63
C LYS A 281 18.23 16.28 -30.33
N GLY A 282 18.68 15.74 -29.20
CA GLY A 282 20.06 15.80 -28.71
C GLY A 282 20.98 14.71 -29.24
N VAL A 283 20.44 13.66 -29.87
CA VAL A 283 21.18 12.56 -30.51
C VAL A 283 22.23 13.11 -31.47
N GLY A 284 23.47 12.64 -31.32
CA GLY A 284 24.64 13.10 -32.09
C GLY A 284 25.49 14.17 -31.38
N THR A 285 25.06 14.68 -30.23
CA THR A 285 25.91 15.53 -29.37
C THR A 285 26.63 14.70 -28.31
N ALA A 286 27.83 15.12 -27.91
CA ALA A 286 28.66 14.45 -26.90
C ALA A 286 27.92 14.20 -25.57
N LYS A 287 26.98 15.09 -25.21
CA LYS A 287 26.17 14.97 -24.00
C LYS A 287 25.21 13.78 -24.04
N TYR A 288 24.52 13.59 -25.17
CA TYR A 288 23.51 12.53 -25.29
C TYR A 288 24.11 11.17 -25.67
N THR A 289 25.29 11.15 -26.31
CA THR A 289 26.08 9.92 -26.43
C THR A 289 26.56 9.45 -25.05
N ALA A 290 27.01 10.36 -24.18
CA ALA A 290 27.36 10.04 -22.79
C ALA A 290 26.15 9.51 -21.99
N TYR A 291 24.95 10.11 -22.13
CA TYR A 291 23.73 9.55 -21.53
C TYR A 291 23.36 8.17 -22.09
N GLY A 292 23.57 7.93 -23.39
CA GLY A 292 23.40 6.62 -24.01
C GLY A 292 24.33 5.57 -23.41
N PHE A 293 25.62 5.91 -23.23
CA PHE A 293 26.60 5.05 -22.55
C PHE A 293 26.26 4.80 -21.08
N LEU A 294 25.79 5.82 -20.35
CA LEU A 294 25.30 5.69 -18.97
C LEU A 294 24.09 4.76 -18.87
N GLY A 295 23.12 4.90 -19.79
CA GLY A 295 21.98 3.98 -19.88
C GLY A 295 22.42 2.55 -20.15
N LEU A 296 23.39 2.36 -21.05
CA LEU A 296 24.00 1.07 -21.36
C LEU A 296 24.73 0.44 -20.16
N THR A 297 25.41 1.26 -19.35
CA THR A 297 26.07 0.78 -18.14
C THR A 297 25.06 0.37 -17.09
N ILE A 298 23.97 1.13 -16.89
CA ILE A 298 22.89 0.76 -15.96
C ILE A 298 22.21 -0.54 -16.40
N ILE A 299 21.86 -0.68 -17.68
CA ILE A 299 21.26 -1.90 -18.23
C ILE A 299 22.23 -3.10 -18.08
N SER A 300 23.51 -2.90 -18.38
CA SER A 300 24.54 -3.93 -18.18
C SER A 300 24.71 -4.31 -16.71
N PHE A 301 24.61 -3.36 -15.78
CA PHE A 301 24.70 -3.63 -14.35
C PHE A 301 23.48 -4.40 -13.83
N LEU A 302 22.28 -4.02 -14.29
CA LEU A 302 21.04 -4.78 -14.04
C LEU A 302 21.11 -6.20 -14.60
N PHE A 303 21.72 -6.36 -15.79
CA PHE A 303 21.96 -7.67 -16.39
C PHE A 303 22.90 -8.52 -15.53
N VAL A 304 24.03 -7.97 -15.07
CA VAL A 304 24.95 -8.68 -14.16
C VAL A 304 24.25 -9.06 -12.85
N LEU A 305 23.47 -8.16 -12.26
CA LEU A 305 22.67 -8.45 -11.06
C LEU A 305 21.66 -9.58 -11.29
N MET A 306 20.92 -9.56 -12.41
CA MET A 306 20.04 -10.67 -12.76
C MET A 306 20.80 -11.98 -12.95
N LEU A 307 21.98 -11.95 -13.57
CA LEU A 307 22.84 -13.13 -13.76
C LEU A 307 23.27 -13.72 -12.42
N VAL A 308 23.66 -12.88 -11.46
CA VAL A 308 24.00 -13.30 -10.10
C VAL A 308 22.80 -13.92 -9.38
N VAL A 309 21.61 -13.33 -9.50
CA VAL A 309 20.37 -13.88 -8.90
C VAL A 309 20.00 -15.22 -9.53
N ILE A 310 20.13 -15.36 -10.86
CA ILE A 310 19.85 -16.61 -11.57
C ILE A 310 20.86 -17.70 -11.18
N ILE A 311 22.16 -17.38 -11.12
CA ILE A 311 23.18 -18.33 -10.64
C ILE A 311 22.90 -18.73 -9.19
N TYR A 312 22.57 -17.77 -8.33
CA TYR A 312 22.22 -18.05 -6.94
C TYR A 312 21.03 -19.01 -6.86
N LEU A 313 19.95 -18.73 -7.61
CA LEU A 313 18.76 -19.59 -7.64
C LEU A 313 19.08 -21.01 -8.12
N ILE A 314 19.91 -21.17 -9.16
CA ILE A 314 20.34 -22.48 -9.70
C ILE A 314 21.27 -23.23 -8.72
N VAL A 315 22.11 -22.54 -7.97
CA VAL A 315 23.02 -23.16 -6.98
C VAL A 315 22.28 -23.50 -5.68
N SER A 316 21.20 -22.76 -5.36
CA SER A 316 20.37 -22.96 -4.16
C SER A 316 19.22 -23.96 -4.34
N SER A 317 18.93 -24.38 -5.57
CA SER A 317 17.99 -25.43 -5.94
C SER A 317 18.68 -26.78 -6.06
#